data_AF-A0A839N5X7-F1
#
_entry.id   AF-A0A839N5X7-F1
#
_cell.length_a   1.000
_cell.length_b   1.000
_cell.length_c   1.000
_cell.angle_alpha   90.00
_cell.angle_beta   90.00
_cell.angle_gamma   90.00
#
_symmetry.space_group_name_H-M   'P 1'
#
loop_
_entity.id
_entity.type
_entity.pdbx_description
1 polymer ?
#
loop_
_entity_poly.entity_id
_entity_poly.type
_entity_poly.pdbx_seq_one_letter_code
_entity_poly.pdbx_strand_id
1 'polypeptide(L)'
;MYLAAAAPGLIRSLTLVEPPAFGISDSPEVVATRDQLKQLWADHSIDRFDFWSRFCELIGEPPWPRRPLPPQLDDGVRALMHSRGPWEARPDWTTLRSAQFPKLVISGGHHAGFEEIADTIARRTVAERCTLPGRRHMVPQVGNPFNGLAEDFWQRADSALSNKG
;
A
#
# COMPACT_ATOMS: atom_id res chain seq x y z
N MET A 1 1.27 4.32 8.79
CA MET A 1 0.02 4.38 9.57
C MET A 1 0.25 4.17 11.06
N TYR A 2 0.75 3.03 11.53
CA TYR A 2 0.90 2.75 12.97
C TYR A 2 1.79 3.77 13.72
N LEU A 3 3.00 4.05 13.26
CA LEU A 3 3.87 5.06 13.88
C LEU A 3 3.23 6.45 13.87
N ALA A 4 2.55 6.78 12.77
CA ALA A 4 1.88 8.07 12.63
C ALA A 4 0.69 8.23 13.60
N ALA A 5 0.01 7.13 13.94
CA ALA A 5 -1.02 7.11 14.96
C ALA A 5 -0.43 7.08 16.38
N ALA A 6 0.71 6.42 16.60
CA ALA A 6 1.35 6.32 17.90
C ALA A 6 1.99 7.64 18.37
N ALA A 7 2.44 8.48 17.44
CA ALA A 7 3.08 9.75 17.74
C ALA A 7 2.63 10.88 16.80
N PRO A 8 1.33 11.23 16.76
CA PRO A 8 0.79 12.12 15.74
C PRO A 8 1.37 13.54 15.79
N GLY A 9 1.81 14.00 16.96
CA GLY A 9 2.47 15.30 17.13
C GLY A 9 3.89 15.38 16.55
N LEU A 10 4.50 14.25 16.19
CA LEU A 10 5.83 14.20 15.57
C LEU A 10 5.77 14.07 14.04
N ILE A 11 4.57 13.96 13.48
CA ILE A 11 4.37 13.74 12.05
C ILE A 11 4.01 15.05 11.37
N ARG A 12 4.76 15.41 10.32
CA ARG A 12 4.45 16.57 9.48
C ARG A 12 3.44 16.26 8.38
N SER A 13 3.51 15.07 7.79
CA SER A 13 2.57 14.59 6.78
C SER A 13 2.62 13.06 6.71
N LEU A 14 1.59 12.45 6.11
CA LEU A 14 1.56 11.01 5.86
C LEU A 14 1.15 10.74 4.41
N THR A 15 2.09 10.23 3.62
CA THR A 15 1.80 9.70 2.28
C THR A 15 1.71 8.17 2.34
N LEU A 16 0.63 7.62 1.81
CA LEU A 16 0.41 6.18 1.67
C LEU A 16 0.36 5.85 0.18
N VAL A 17 1.25 4.96 -0.26
CA VAL A 17 1.35 4.56 -1.66
C VAL A 17 0.88 3.12 -1.76
N GLU A 18 -0.28 2.95 -2.38
CA GLU A 18 -1.00 1.71 -2.64
C GLU A 18 -0.89 0.68 -1.50
N PRO A 19 -1.30 1.07 -0.27
CA PRO A 19 -1.12 0.21 0.90
C PRO A 19 -1.96 -1.08 0.76
N PRO A 20 -1.40 -2.28 0.92
CA PRO A 20 -2.11 -3.55 0.71
C PRO A 20 -3.01 -3.94 1.90
N ALA A 21 -3.67 -2.99 2.57
CA ALA A 21 -4.39 -3.24 3.82
C ALA A 21 -5.73 -3.99 3.63
N PHE A 22 -5.70 -5.22 3.11
CA PHE A 22 -6.86 -6.05 2.74
C PHE A 22 -7.82 -6.38 3.90
N GLY A 23 -7.43 -6.07 5.15
CA GLY A 23 -8.26 -6.31 6.34
C GLY A 23 -9.25 -5.20 6.66
N ILE A 24 -9.29 -4.12 5.87
CA ILE A 24 -10.00 -2.89 6.25
C ILE A 24 -11.36 -2.72 5.56
N SER A 25 -11.63 -3.49 4.50
CA SER A 25 -12.85 -3.45 3.71
C SER A 25 -13.33 -4.88 3.43
N ASP A 26 -14.66 -5.03 3.37
CA ASP A 26 -15.34 -6.28 3.01
C ASP A 26 -16.04 -6.17 1.65
N SER A 27 -15.62 -5.22 0.80
CA SER A 27 -16.09 -5.17 -0.59
C SER A 27 -15.76 -6.48 -1.31
N PRO A 28 -16.59 -6.94 -2.26
CA PRO A 28 -16.35 -8.18 -2.99
C PRO A 28 -14.95 -8.24 -3.63
N GLU A 29 -14.46 -7.12 -4.17
CA GLU A 29 -13.17 -7.02 -4.84
C GLU A 29 -12.00 -7.18 -3.85
N VAL A 30 -12.12 -6.60 -2.65
CA VAL A 30 -11.09 -6.74 -1.60
C VAL A 30 -11.11 -8.14 -1.01
N VAL A 31 -12.30 -8.69 -0.75
CA VAL A 31 -12.49 -10.04 -0.20
C VAL A 31 -11.90 -11.10 -1.14
N ALA A 32 -12.18 -11.00 -2.45
CA ALA A 32 -11.68 -11.94 -3.43
C ALA A 32 -10.14 -12.02 -3.43
N THR A 33 -9.46 -10.87 -3.56
CA THR A 33 -7.99 -10.82 -3.54
C THR A 33 -7.42 -11.25 -2.19
N ARG A 34 -8.03 -10.82 -1.09
CA ARG A 34 -7.63 -11.22 0.27
C ARG A 34 -7.64 -12.73 0.44
N ASP A 35 -8.71 -13.39 0.00
CA ASP A 35 -8.89 -14.81 0.22
C ASP A 35 -7.96 -15.63 -0.68
N GLN A 36 -7.69 -15.17 -1.91
CA GLN A 36 -6.66 -15.74 -2.77
C GLN A 36 -5.25 -15.60 -2.18
N LEU A 37 -4.90 -14.44 -1.64
CA LEU A 37 -3.61 -14.25 -0.97
C LEU A 37 -3.50 -15.13 0.28
N LYS A 38 -4.56 -15.27 1.07
CA LYS A 38 -4.58 -16.20 2.22
C LYS A 38 -4.35 -17.64 1.81
N GLN A 39 -4.99 -18.09 0.73
CA GLN A 39 -4.78 -19.43 0.18
C GLN A 39 -3.31 -19.64 -0.24
N LEU A 40 -2.73 -18.65 -0.92
CA LEU A 40 -1.33 -18.68 -1.33
C LEU A 40 -0.37 -18.76 -0.13
N TRP A 41 -0.64 -18.03 0.96
CA TRP A 41 0.18 -18.09 2.19
C TRP A 41 -0.01 -19.39 2.99
N ALA A 42 -1.18 -20.01 2.89
CA ALA A 42 -1.48 -21.27 3.58
C ALA A 42 -0.87 -22.50 2.88
N ASP A 43 -0.53 -22.38 1.60
CA ASP A 43 0.15 -23.44 0.87
C ASP A 43 1.64 -23.47 1.25
N HIS A 44 1.98 -24.31 2.22
CA HIS A 44 3.37 -24.52 2.65
C HIS A 44 4.17 -25.44 1.72
N SER A 45 3.54 -26.00 0.68
CA SER A 45 4.18 -26.91 -0.28
C SER A 45 4.69 -26.22 -1.54
N ILE A 46 4.22 -24.99 -1.82
CA ILE A 46 4.59 -24.22 -2.99
C ILE A 46 6.08 -23.81 -2.97
N ASP A 47 6.74 -23.91 -4.11
CA ASP A 47 8.11 -23.41 -4.25
C ASP A 47 8.15 -21.87 -4.36
N ARG A 48 9.30 -21.27 -4.09
CA ARG A 48 9.45 -19.81 -4.07
C ARG A 48 9.20 -19.15 -5.42
N PHE A 49 9.56 -19.79 -6.53
CA PHE A 49 9.35 -19.23 -7.85
C PHE A 49 7.85 -19.19 -8.17
N ASP A 50 7.14 -20.28 -7.91
CA ASP A 50 5.70 -20.37 -8.14
C ASP A 50 4.91 -19.47 -7.18
N PHE A 51 5.34 -19.40 -5.91
CA PHE A 51 4.79 -18.43 -4.96
C PHE A 51 4.91 -17.00 -5.49
N TRP A 52 6.10 -16.60 -5.94
CA TRP A 52 6.31 -15.25 -6.47
C TRP A 52 5.50 -14.98 -7.72
N SER A 53 5.43 -15.96 -8.64
CA SER A 53 4.63 -15.83 -9.85
C SER A 53 3.15 -15.59 -9.53
N ARG A 54 2.58 -16.39 -8.63
CA ARG A 54 1.18 -16.25 -8.19
C ARG A 54 0.95 -14.96 -7.41
N PHE A 55 1.88 -14.59 -6.55
CA PHE A 55 1.81 -13.34 -5.81
C PHE A 55 1.76 -12.13 -6.74
N CYS A 56 2.66 -12.05 -7.73
CA CYS A 56 2.66 -10.99 -8.74
C CYS A 56 1.32 -10.89 -9.47
N GLU A 57 0.77 -12.01 -9.94
CA GLU A 57 -0.56 -12.04 -10.58
C GLU A 57 -1.64 -11.43 -9.68
N LEU A 58 -1.68 -11.82 -8.40
CA LEU A 58 -2.67 -11.35 -7.43
C LEU A 58 -2.55 -9.87 -7.09
N ILE A 59 -1.34 -9.30 -7.18
CA ILE A 59 -1.13 -7.86 -7.00
C ILE A 59 -1.12 -7.07 -8.32
N GLY A 60 -1.46 -7.72 -9.44
CA GLY A 60 -1.52 -7.07 -10.76
C GLY A 60 -0.17 -6.81 -11.44
N GLU A 61 0.91 -7.42 -10.98
CA GLU A 61 2.25 -7.32 -11.57
C GLU A 61 2.55 -8.49 -12.50
N PRO A 62 3.37 -8.30 -13.55
CA PRO A 62 3.88 -9.41 -14.34
C PRO A 62 4.88 -10.24 -13.51
N PRO A 63 4.85 -11.57 -13.59
CA PRO A 63 5.78 -12.43 -12.88
C PRO A 63 7.21 -12.33 -13.45
N TRP A 64 8.18 -12.78 -12.67
CA TRP A 64 9.56 -12.89 -13.15
C TRP A 64 9.65 -13.95 -14.27
N PRO A 65 10.27 -13.63 -15.42
CA PRO A 65 10.04 -14.40 -16.65
C PRO A 65 10.77 -15.76 -16.71
N ARG A 66 11.75 -16.02 -15.83
CA ARG A 66 12.64 -17.18 -15.96
C ARG A 66 13.09 -17.73 -14.61
N ARG A 67 13.14 -19.05 -14.49
CA ARG A 67 13.80 -19.72 -13.35
C ARG A 67 15.33 -19.65 -13.48
N PRO A 68 16.08 -19.60 -12.36
CA PRO A 68 15.61 -19.32 -10.99
C PRO A 68 15.35 -17.81 -10.79
N LEU A 69 14.76 -17.46 -9.63
CA LEU A 69 14.73 -16.05 -9.19
C LEU A 69 16.17 -15.54 -8.98
N PRO A 70 16.46 -14.25 -9.25
CA PRO A 70 17.72 -13.63 -8.85
C PRO A 70 17.93 -13.75 -7.34
N PRO A 71 19.17 -13.94 -6.84
CA PRO A 71 19.42 -14.20 -5.41
C PRO A 71 18.77 -13.19 -4.45
N GLN A 72 18.83 -11.90 -4.76
CA GLN A 72 18.25 -10.85 -3.92
C GLN A 72 16.71 -10.90 -3.90
N LEU A 73 16.09 -11.26 -5.03
CA LEU A 73 14.64 -11.43 -5.11
C LEU A 73 14.21 -12.70 -4.37
N ASP A 74 14.96 -13.78 -4.54
CA ASP A 74 14.75 -15.08 -3.90
C ASP A 74 14.76 -15.01 -2.36
N ASP A 75 15.66 -14.19 -1.79
CA ASP A 75 15.68 -13.89 -0.36
C ASP A 75 14.46 -13.06 0.09
N GLY A 76 14.08 -12.06 -0.70
CA GLY A 76 12.88 -11.26 -0.44
C GLY A 76 11.60 -12.09 -0.46
N VAL A 77 11.49 -13.01 -1.42
CA VAL A 77 10.36 -13.95 -1.52
C VAL A 77 10.30 -14.88 -0.33
N ARG A 78 11.45 -15.43 0.11
CA ARG A 78 11.51 -16.24 1.32
C ARG A 78 11.03 -15.46 2.55
N ALA A 79 11.45 -14.21 2.71
CA ALA A 79 10.98 -13.37 3.81
C ALA A 79 9.47 -13.08 3.72
N LEU A 80 8.97 -12.82 2.51
CA LEU A 80 7.55 -12.55 2.26
C LEU A 80 6.66 -13.73 2.63
N MET A 81 7.03 -14.96 2.24
CA MET A 81 6.30 -16.19 2.54
C MET A 81 6.10 -16.44 4.05
N HIS A 82 7.02 -15.95 4.88
CA HIS A 82 6.96 -16.09 6.33
C HIS A 82 6.48 -14.83 7.06
N SER A 83 6.10 -13.79 6.32
CA SER A 83 5.58 -12.55 6.90
C SER A 83 4.11 -12.69 7.32
N ARG A 84 3.69 -11.84 8.25
CA ARG A 84 2.28 -11.66 8.57
C ARG A 84 1.54 -11.13 7.36
N GLY A 85 0.34 -11.67 7.11
CA GLY A 85 -0.43 -11.30 5.95
C GLY A 85 -0.94 -9.86 6.04
N PRO A 86 -1.02 -9.13 4.92
CA PRO A 86 -1.43 -7.72 4.94
C PRO A 86 -2.92 -7.51 5.28
N TRP A 87 -3.73 -8.59 5.32
CA TRP A 87 -5.10 -8.61 5.87
C TRP A 87 -5.19 -8.49 7.39
N GLU A 88 -4.07 -8.61 8.10
CA GLU A 88 -4.02 -8.43 9.55
C GLU A 88 -3.90 -6.96 9.97
N ALA A 89 -3.83 -6.03 9.01
CA ALA A 89 -3.75 -4.61 9.31
C ALA A 89 -4.98 -4.13 10.13
N ARG A 90 -4.72 -3.50 11.28
CA ARG A 90 -5.71 -2.84 12.15
C ARG A 90 -5.21 -1.43 12.52
N PRO A 91 -5.15 -0.47 11.56
CA PRO A 91 -4.76 0.90 11.88
C PRO A 91 -5.74 1.56 12.86
N ASP A 92 -5.23 2.43 13.73
CA ASP A 92 -6.06 3.27 14.59
C ASP A 92 -6.68 4.41 13.77
N TRP A 93 -7.90 4.17 13.29
CA TRP A 93 -8.63 5.12 12.46
C TRP A 93 -9.05 6.38 13.22
N THR A 94 -9.36 6.26 14.51
CA THR A 94 -9.81 7.39 15.32
C THR A 94 -8.68 8.41 15.42
N THR A 95 -7.50 7.96 15.82
CA THR A 95 -6.32 8.82 15.95
C THR A 95 -5.87 9.38 14.61
N LEU A 96 -5.82 8.54 13.56
CA LEU A 96 -5.46 9.01 12.22
C LEU A 96 -6.47 10.05 11.70
N ARG A 97 -7.76 9.87 11.96
CA ARG A 97 -8.78 10.84 11.54
C ARG A 97 -8.63 12.18 12.26
N SER A 98 -8.38 12.17 13.57
CA SER A 98 -8.26 13.39 14.37
C SER A 98 -6.91 14.10 14.26
N ALA A 99 -5.87 13.40 13.78
CA ALA A 99 -4.54 13.97 13.67
C ALA A 99 -4.49 15.16 12.69
N GLN A 100 -3.82 16.24 13.09
CA GLN A 100 -3.82 17.51 12.35
C GLN A 100 -2.91 17.54 11.12
N PHE A 101 -1.97 16.59 11.01
CA PHE A 101 -1.10 16.51 9.84
C PHE A 101 -1.89 16.10 8.59
N PRO A 102 -1.59 16.68 7.41
CA PRO A 102 -2.20 16.30 6.15
C PRO A 102 -1.80 14.90 5.73
N LYS A 103 -2.68 14.26 4.95
CA LYS A 103 -2.56 12.86 4.55
C LYS A 103 -2.86 12.74 3.07
N LEU A 104 -2.09 11.93 2.36
CA LEU A 104 -2.27 11.65 0.94
C LEU A 104 -2.26 10.14 0.73
N VAL A 105 -3.23 9.64 -0.03
CA VAL A 105 -3.30 8.25 -0.49
C VAL A 105 -3.18 8.23 -2.00
N ILE A 106 -2.21 7.48 -2.50
CA ILE A 106 -1.90 7.34 -3.92
C ILE A 106 -2.09 5.88 -4.33
N SER A 107 -2.71 5.59 -5.48
CA SER A 107 -2.80 4.24 -6.06
C SER A 107 -2.47 4.25 -7.55
N GLY A 108 -2.25 3.07 -8.15
CA GLY A 108 -1.83 2.92 -9.54
C GLY A 108 -2.97 2.77 -10.56
N GLY A 109 -4.23 2.69 -10.14
CA GLY A 109 -5.38 2.66 -11.05
C GLY A 109 -5.53 1.37 -11.85
N HIS A 110 -5.00 0.25 -11.36
CA HIS A 110 -4.90 -1.00 -12.13
C HIS A 110 -5.62 -2.20 -11.50
N HIS A 111 -5.97 -2.14 -10.22
CA HIS A 111 -6.54 -3.28 -9.49
C HIS A 111 -7.65 -2.83 -8.55
N ALA A 112 -8.89 -3.30 -8.80
CA ALA A 112 -10.09 -2.82 -8.11
C ALA A 112 -10.02 -2.96 -6.58
N GLY A 113 -9.49 -4.07 -6.06
CA GLY A 113 -9.31 -4.24 -4.61
C GLY A 113 -8.33 -3.23 -3.99
N PHE A 114 -7.29 -2.81 -4.71
CA PHE A 114 -6.34 -1.80 -4.22
C PHE A 114 -6.95 -0.40 -4.26
N GLU A 115 -7.72 -0.09 -5.31
CA GLU A 115 -8.46 1.17 -5.39
C GLU A 115 -9.47 1.31 -4.24
N GLU A 116 -10.24 0.26 -3.93
CA GLU A 116 -11.21 0.30 -2.83
C GLU A 116 -10.52 0.39 -1.45
N ILE A 117 -9.35 -0.23 -1.27
CA ILE A 117 -8.54 -0.03 -0.06
C ILE A 117 -8.07 1.42 0.04
N ALA A 118 -7.53 1.98 -1.05
CA ALA A 118 -7.05 3.36 -1.09
C ALA A 118 -8.18 4.35 -0.77
N ASP A 119 -9.35 4.15 -1.36
CA ASP A 119 -10.54 4.96 -1.11
C ASP A 119 -11.06 4.80 0.32
N THR A 120 -11.07 3.59 0.86
CA THR A 120 -11.45 3.33 2.24
C THR A 120 -10.53 4.04 3.23
N ILE A 121 -9.22 4.01 3.00
CA ILE A 121 -8.26 4.74 3.83
C ILE A 121 -8.53 6.23 3.73
N ALA A 122 -8.64 6.77 2.51
CA ALA A 122 -8.87 8.20 2.31
C ALA A 122 -10.14 8.69 3.02
N ARG A 123 -11.25 7.94 2.91
CA ARG A 123 -12.50 8.23 3.62
C ARG A 123 -12.33 8.19 5.14
N ARG A 124 -11.69 7.14 5.68
CA ARG A 124 -11.51 6.97 7.13
C ARG A 124 -10.63 8.05 7.72
N THR A 125 -9.56 8.44 7.03
CA THR A 125 -8.56 9.39 7.55
C THR A 125 -8.75 10.84 7.08
N VAL A 126 -9.76 11.12 6.25
CA VAL A 126 -9.94 12.42 5.56
C VAL A 126 -8.65 12.81 4.80
N ALA A 127 -8.05 11.84 4.11
CA ALA A 127 -6.87 12.09 3.31
C ALA A 127 -7.25 12.59 1.91
N GLU A 128 -6.33 13.34 1.30
CA GLU A 128 -6.34 13.54 -0.14
C GLU A 128 -6.17 12.19 -0.85
N ARG A 129 -6.81 12.03 -2.00
CA ARG A 129 -6.82 10.80 -2.78
C ARG A 129 -6.41 11.11 -4.23
N CYS A 130 -5.41 10.39 -4.73
CA CYS A 130 -4.93 10.55 -6.10
C CYS A 130 -4.68 9.17 -6.73
N THR A 131 -5.08 8.99 -7.99
CA THR A 131 -4.70 7.82 -8.79
C THR A 131 -3.65 8.24 -9.80
N LEU A 132 -2.52 7.55 -9.83
CA LEU A 132 -1.41 7.81 -10.72
C LEU A 132 -1.10 6.57 -11.57
N PRO A 133 -1.75 6.44 -12.74
CA PRO A 133 -1.57 5.28 -13.60
C PRO A 133 -0.20 5.27 -14.30
N GLY A 134 0.17 4.10 -14.82
CA GLY A 134 1.33 3.92 -15.71
C GLY A 134 2.34 2.87 -15.24
N ARG A 135 2.40 2.58 -13.94
CA ARG A 135 3.32 1.59 -13.36
C ARG A 135 2.68 0.58 -12.41
N ARG A 136 1.36 0.41 -12.48
CA ARG A 136 0.61 -0.58 -11.69
C ARG A 136 0.98 -0.48 -10.19
N HIS A 137 1.41 -1.59 -9.56
CA HIS A 137 1.76 -1.63 -8.15
C HIS A 137 3.03 -0.84 -7.84
N MET A 138 3.88 -0.63 -8.85
CA MET A 138 5.11 0.14 -8.76
C MET A 138 4.87 1.64 -8.94
N VAL A 139 3.85 2.21 -8.29
CA VAL A 139 3.43 3.62 -8.42
C VAL A 139 4.59 4.63 -8.37
N PRO A 140 5.59 4.52 -7.46
CA PRO A 140 6.73 5.46 -7.45
C PRO A 140 7.55 5.46 -8.74
N GLN A 141 7.56 4.36 -9.49
CA GLN A 141 8.30 4.25 -10.76
C GLN A 141 7.67 5.03 -11.91
N VAL A 142 6.51 5.67 -11.70
CA VAL A 142 5.96 6.63 -12.67
C VAL A 142 6.95 7.78 -12.90
N GLY A 143 7.81 8.08 -11.91
CA GLY A 143 8.90 9.04 -12.02
C GLY A 143 8.43 10.46 -11.74
N ASN A 144 8.75 11.41 -12.61
CA ASN A 144 8.48 12.84 -12.39
C ASN A 144 7.04 13.15 -11.95
N PRO A 145 5.97 12.53 -12.51
CA PRO A 145 4.61 12.78 -12.02
C PRO A 145 4.40 12.38 -10.55
N PHE A 146 4.99 11.27 -10.10
CA PHE A 146 4.92 10.86 -8.69
C PHE A 146 5.71 11.81 -7.80
N ASN A 147 6.94 12.16 -8.22
CA ASN A 147 7.81 13.04 -7.46
C ASN A 147 7.19 14.43 -7.28
N GLY A 148 6.67 15.04 -8.36
CA GLY A 148 6.00 16.33 -8.29
C GLY A 148 4.78 16.32 -7.37
N LEU A 149 3.95 15.27 -7.46
CA LEU A 149 2.80 15.10 -6.56
C LEU A 149 3.22 15.03 -5.08
N ALA A 150 4.27 14.27 -4.77
CA ALA A 150 4.77 14.14 -3.40
C ALA A 150 5.40 15.45 -2.89
N GLU A 151 6.21 16.10 -3.71
CA GLU A 151 6.85 17.38 -3.39
C GLU A 151 5.81 18.50 -3.15
N ASP A 152 4.84 18.64 -4.05
CA ASP A 152 3.76 19.62 -3.91
C ASP A 152 2.94 19.37 -2.63
N PHE A 153 2.65 18.11 -2.33
CA PHE A 153 1.95 17.74 -1.10
C PHE A 153 2.76 18.10 0.15
N TRP A 154 4.07 17.81 0.17
CA TRP A 154 4.94 18.15 1.29
C TRP A 154 5.11 19.65 1.50
N GLN A 155 5.26 20.44 0.43
CA GLN A 155 5.34 21.90 0.52
C GLN A 155 4.06 22.51 1.12
N ARG A 156 2.89 22.03 0.70
CA ARG A 156 1.60 22.43 1.27
C ARG A 156 1.47 22.01 2.74
N ALA A 157 1.96 20.82 3.09
CA ALA A 157 1.94 20.34 4.47
C ALA A 157 2.78 21.21 5.40
N ASP A 158 4.00 21.57 4.99
CA ASP A 158 4.89 22.43 5.77
C ASP A 158 4.32 23.84 5.94
N SER A 159 3.69 24.38 4.89
CA SER A 159 3.03 25.69 4.94
C SER A 159 1.85 25.69 5.92
N ALA A 160 1.04 24.63 5.92
CA ALA A 160 -0.12 24.49 6.80
C ALA A 160 0.26 24.35 8.29
N LEU A 161 1.44 23.80 8.59
CA LEU A 161 1.95 23.70 9.96
C LEU A 161 2.56 25.03 10.43
N SER A 162 3.25 25.73 9.53
CA SER A 162 3.89 27.02 9.85
C SER A 162 2.88 28.12 10.16
N ASN A 163 1.69 28.06 9.57
CA ASN A 163 0.60 29.02 9.83
C ASN A 163 -0.20 28.72 11.12
N LYS A 164 0.12 27.64 11.85
CA LYS A 164 -0.57 27.22 13.08
C LYS A 164 0.26 27.40 14.36
N GLY A 165 1.53 27.79 14.24
CA GLY A 165 2.42 28.13 15.36
C GLY A 165 2.46 29.62 15.59
#